data_AF-A0A5B0W418-F1
#
_entry.id   AF-A0A5B0W418-F1
#
_cell.length_a   1.000
_cell.length_b   1.000
_cell.length_c   1.000
_cell.angle_alpha   90.00
_cell.angle_beta   90.00
_cell.angle_gamma   90.00
#
_symmetry.space_group_name_H-M   'P 1'
#
loop_
_entity.id
_entity.type
_entity.pdbx_description
1 polymer ?
#
loop_
_entity_poly.entity_id
_entity_poly.type
_entity_poly.pdbx_seq_one_letter_code
_entity_poly.pdbx_strand_id
1 'polypeptide(L)'
;MKPTNDFKAFSISNNANVVSQERYEIDQSLKTGFPPNNITVHLLNKALRQSSTITSVVANFIATYSGDDILDNGDIAKLVVQLNRALEQKIAVEVPGASLTQKGVAQLTDKIGNSNTLAVTQKLVSDVNDNANNRLAKNQNGADIPDKNVFVKNLGLLETVELAKNAVSANGGNYPGYFRFKQVETLPTERNATMLVSAQGAKPTSEIVSYTLYNWYDNYIKTGIVRGSSVDTYGYTIDINGRRVFSVSPAGLIEAASANIKGNAGVFNVIHDTGKHAYFQFIEGAKRTAYVGFPSDGSADFDICNEKKSSKLTIGGELAAYINNNRVFSVSPVGQIDAASANLKGAGGVFNTVYDTGKHAYFQFVEGGKRTAYVGFPGDGSADFDICNEKEYGRLTVGDKLKYNGNPIAIFNDNFIADTNGNFKVSSPIASIHPDGTYELTREAEGVKVERIETGKYRISGCNGFAKDGAWGIHGGTIVPADSNGLNLIWVCESVDLSSGDITIECYHRQNKDAPIFAQNKRIKRVNDDGGVIYYQDGELCDIPDGRVINVRVQLPEK
;
A
#
# COMPACT_ATOMS: atom_id res chain seq x y z
N MET A 1 30.36 -60.86 -125.58
CA MET A 1 31.06 -61.81 -126.45
C MET A 1 32.37 -62.16 -125.78
N LYS A 2 32.83 -63.41 -125.87
CA LYS A 2 34.17 -63.74 -125.37
C LYS A 2 35.15 -63.02 -126.28
N PRO A 3 36.00 -62.13 -125.75
CA PRO A 3 36.86 -61.32 -126.58
C PRO A 3 37.73 -62.22 -127.45
N THR A 4 37.75 -61.88 -128.73
CA THR A 4 38.39 -62.65 -129.78
C THR A 4 39.87 -62.36 -129.75
N ASN A 5 40.68 -63.40 -129.68
CA ASN A 5 42.14 -63.28 -129.80
C ASN A 5 42.58 -63.77 -131.17
N ASP A 6 43.01 -62.88 -132.05
CA ASP A 6 43.47 -63.20 -133.41
C ASP A 6 44.90 -63.78 -133.44
N PHE A 7 45.68 -63.61 -132.38
CA PHE A 7 46.99 -64.24 -132.25
C PHE A 7 46.81 -65.73 -131.92
N LYS A 8 46.75 -66.56 -132.96
CA LYS A 8 46.50 -68.00 -132.84
C LYS A 8 47.76 -68.79 -132.62
N ALA A 9 47.65 -69.86 -131.84
CA ALA A 9 48.70 -70.85 -131.74
C ALA A 9 48.77 -71.70 -133.03
N PHE A 10 49.96 -71.82 -133.62
CA PHE A 10 50.20 -72.53 -134.87
C PHE A 10 50.55 -74.01 -134.63
N SER A 11 49.99 -74.92 -135.46
CA SER A 11 50.36 -76.35 -135.49
C SER A 11 50.23 -77.08 -134.14
N ILE A 12 49.14 -76.83 -133.41
CA ILE A 12 48.89 -77.37 -132.07
C ILE A 12 48.21 -78.75 -132.02
N SER A 13 47.80 -79.30 -133.16
CA SER A 13 47.11 -80.60 -133.23
C SER A 13 48.04 -81.77 -132.85
N ASN A 14 47.46 -82.86 -132.34
CA ASN A 14 48.21 -84.03 -131.86
C ASN A 14 49.09 -84.69 -132.94
N ASN A 15 48.71 -84.60 -134.22
CA ASN A 15 49.48 -85.10 -135.38
C ASN A 15 50.05 -83.95 -136.24
N ALA A 16 50.34 -82.82 -135.62
CA ALA A 16 50.93 -81.67 -136.30
C ALA A 16 52.25 -82.03 -137.01
N ASN A 17 52.47 -81.41 -138.17
CA ASN A 17 53.68 -81.56 -138.96
C ASN A 17 54.87 -80.82 -138.28
N VAL A 18 55.28 -81.26 -137.09
CA VAL A 18 56.33 -80.68 -136.26
C VAL A 18 57.30 -81.77 -135.78
N VAL A 19 58.56 -81.41 -135.53
CA VAL A 19 59.50 -82.31 -134.83
C VAL A 19 59.10 -82.50 -133.34
N SER A 20 59.53 -83.61 -132.73
CA SER A 20 59.35 -83.80 -131.27
C SER A 20 60.10 -82.72 -130.49
N GLN A 21 59.69 -82.51 -129.23
CA GLN A 21 60.41 -81.57 -128.37
C GLN A 21 61.87 -81.99 -128.21
N GLU A 22 62.16 -83.28 -127.98
CA GLU A 22 63.55 -83.72 -127.80
C GLU A 22 64.39 -83.51 -129.07
N ARG A 23 63.83 -83.78 -130.26
CA ARG A 23 64.53 -83.55 -131.55
C ARG A 23 64.78 -82.08 -131.84
N TYR A 24 63.86 -81.19 -131.45
CA TYR A 24 64.02 -79.75 -131.61
C TYR A 24 65.11 -79.18 -130.71
N GLU A 25 65.18 -79.66 -129.48
CA GLU A 25 66.15 -79.19 -128.48
C GLU A 25 67.61 -79.55 -128.82
N ILE A 26 67.81 -80.67 -129.52
CA ILE A 26 69.15 -81.10 -129.98
C ILE A 26 69.51 -80.59 -131.40
N ASP A 27 68.58 -79.93 -132.10
CA ASP A 27 68.85 -79.35 -133.41
C ASP A 27 69.76 -78.12 -133.28
N GLN A 28 70.88 -78.11 -134.01
CA GLN A 28 71.86 -77.02 -133.94
C GLN A 28 71.24 -75.66 -134.33
N SER A 29 70.21 -75.66 -135.19
CA SER A 29 69.49 -74.47 -135.64
C SER A 29 68.79 -73.72 -134.51
N LEU A 30 68.52 -74.37 -133.37
CA LEU A 30 67.98 -73.69 -132.18
C LEU A 30 68.95 -72.63 -131.65
N LYS A 31 70.27 -72.90 -131.75
CA LYS A 31 71.33 -72.01 -131.29
C LYS A 31 71.84 -71.09 -132.39
N THR A 32 71.92 -71.59 -133.62
CA THR A 32 72.58 -70.89 -134.74
C THR A 32 71.62 -70.30 -135.76
N GLY A 33 70.31 -70.54 -135.63
CA GLY A 33 69.31 -70.20 -136.65
C GLY A 33 69.26 -71.23 -137.80
N PHE A 34 68.24 -71.11 -138.66
CA PHE A 34 68.04 -72.01 -139.80
C PHE A 34 69.08 -71.78 -140.92
N PRO A 35 69.67 -72.84 -141.53
CA PRO A 35 70.66 -72.68 -142.59
C PRO A 35 70.01 -72.19 -143.90
N PRO A 36 70.76 -71.49 -144.78
CA PRO A 36 70.18 -70.70 -145.87
C PRO A 36 69.32 -71.48 -146.87
N ASN A 37 69.68 -72.72 -147.19
CA ASN A 37 69.12 -73.46 -148.33
C ASN A 37 68.49 -74.82 -147.98
N ASN A 38 68.37 -75.17 -146.70
CA ASN A 38 67.86 -76.49 -146.31
C ASN A 38 67.19 -76.47 -144.93
N ILE A 39 65.86 -76.33 -144.89
CA ILE A 39 65.07 -76.46 -143.67
C ILE A 39 63.97 -77.50 -143.88
N THR A 40 63.83 -78.43 -142.94
CA THR A 40 62.67 -79.32 -142.96
C THR A 40 61.45 -78.56 -142.46
N VAL A 41 60.30 -78.75 -143.12
CA VAL A 41 59.04 -78.12 -142.72
C VAL A 41 58.67 -78.48 -141.27
N HIS A 42 59.03 -79.68 -140.81
CA HIS A 42 58.84 -80.11 -139.43
C HIS A 42 59.58 -79.23 -138.41
N LEU A 43 60.80 -78.80 -138.71
CA LEU A 43 61.61 -77.97 -137.81
C LEU A 43 61.12 -76.52 -137.80
N LEU A 44 60.81 -75.97 -138.99
CA LEU A 44 60.22 -74.64 -139.12
C LEU A 44 58.92 -74.53 -138.32
N ASN A 45 58.04 -75.52 -138.49
CA ASN A 45 56.75 -75.52 -137.83
C ASN A 45 56.85 -75.59 -136.30
N LYS A 46 57.92 -76.20 -135.76
CA LYS A 46 58.13 -76.27 -134.30
C LYS A 46 58.51 -74.91 -133.71
N ALA A 47 59.38 -74.17 -134.37
CA ALA A 47 59.73 -72.80 -133.95
C ALA A 47 58.51 -71.87 -134.00
N LEU A 48 57.76 -71.91 -135.10
CA LEU A 48 56.52 -71.14 -135.26
C LEU A 48 55.48 -71.51 -134.20
N ARG A 49 55.38 -72.78 -133.82
CA ARG A 49 54.47 -73.24 -132.77
C ARG A 49 54.79 -72.65 -131.39
N GLN A 50 56.06 -72.65 -130.95
CA GLN A 50 56.40 -72.17 -129.60
C GLN A 50 56.13 -70.67 -129.43
N SER A 51 56.52 -69.85 -130.41
CA SER A 51 56.29 -68.39 -130.35
C SER A 51 54.80 -68.06 -130.38
N SER A 52 54.06 -68.62 -131.34
CA SER A 52 52.62 -68.37 -131.50
C SER A 52 51.79 -68.85 -130.30
N THR A 53 52.23 -69.89 -129.59
CA THR A 53 51.54 -70.37 -128.37
C THR A 53 51.62 -69.34 -127.24
N ILE A 54 52.80 -68.79 -126.95
CA ILE A 54 52.95 -67.78 -125.88
C ILE A 54 52.22 -66.49 -126.24
N THR A 55 52.33 -66.05 -127.50
CA THR A 55 51.60 -64.88 -127.98
C THR A 55 50.09 -65.09 -127.80
N SER A 56 49.58 -66.28 -128.13
CA SER A 56 48.18 -66.62 -127.89
C SER A 56 47.79 -66.59 -126.40
N VAL A 57 48.65 -67.07 -125.49
CA VAL A 57 48.38 -67.03 -124.03
C VAL A 57 48.32 -65.61 -123.50
N VAL A 58 49.30 -64.76 -123.86
CA VAL A 58 49.33 -63.37 -123.41
C VAL A 58 48.16 -62.59 -124.01
N ALA A 59 47.90 -62.74 -125.31
CA ALA A 59 46.76 -62.11 -125.95
C ALA A 59 45.44 -62.62 -125.35
N ASN A 60 45.36 -63.89 -124.94
CA ASN A 60 44.19 -64.41 -124.24
C ASN A 60 44.07 -63.87 -122.79
N PHE A 61 45.18 -63.66 -122.08
CA PHE A 61 45.17 -62.96 -120.78
C PHE A 61 44.64 -61.55 -120.95
N ILE A 62 45.19 -60.82 -121.92
CA ILE A 62 44.77 -59.45 -122.22
C ILE A 62 43.30 -59.45 -122.58
N ALA A 63 42.86 -60.28 -123.54
CA ALA A 63 41.46 -60.44 -123.89
C ALA A 63 40.59 -60.71 -122.66
N THR A 64 41.00 -61.66 -121.81
CA THR A 64 40.22 -62.09 -120.64
C THR A 64 40.02 -60.95 -119.64
N TYR A 65 41.09 -60.23 -119.30
CA TYR A 65 41.04 -59.25 -118.22
C TYR A 65 40.78 -57.82 -118.72
N SER A 66 41.05 -57.50 -119.99
CA SER A 66 40.65 -56.23 -120.61
C SER A 66 39.19 -56.25 -121.05
N GLY A 67 38.70 -57.43 -121.45
CA GLY A 67 37.37 -57.62 -122.02
C GLY A 67 37.28 -57.28 -123.51
N ASP A 68 38.38 -56.91 -124.18
CA ASP A 68 38.41 -56.41 -125.56
C ASP A 68 39.02 -57.42 -126.54
N ASP A 69 38.58 -57.39 -127.81
CA ASP A 69 39.17 -58.21 -128.88
C ASP A 69 40.63 -57.80 -129.15
N ILE A 70 41.50 -58.79 -129.28
CA ILE A 70 42.94 -58.65 -129.48
C ILE A 70 43.27 -59.05 -130.92
N LEU A 71 43.31 -58.05 -131.81
CA LEU A 71 43.39 -58.22 -133.27
C LEU A 71 44.84 -58.21 -133.79
N ASP A 72 45.16 -59.03 -134.80
CA ASP A 72 46.48 -59.08 -135.47
C ASP A 72 46.50 -58.16 -136.71
N ASN A 73 46.46 -56.86 -136.46
CA ASN A 73 46.40 -55.83 -137.51
C ASN A 73 47.62 -54.87 -137.49
N GLY A 74 48.65 -55.20 -136.70
CA GLY A 74 49.84 -54.36 -136.51
C GLY A 74 49.68 -53.18 -135.54
N ASP A 75 48.51 -53.00 -134.89
CA ASP A 75 48.28 -51.91 -133.92
C ASP A 75 48.80 -52.25 -132.52
N ILE A 76 50.10 -52.03 -132.35
CA ILE A 76 50.80 -52.27 -131.07
C ILE A 76 50.27 -51.35 -129.96
N ALA A 77 49.86 -50.11 -130.28
CA ALA A 77 49.42 -49.14 -129.30
C ALA A 77 48.11 -49.58 -128.62
N LYS A 78 47.17 -50.10 -129.41
CA LYS A 78 45.92 -50.65 -128.88
C LYS A 78 46.16 -51.85 -127.97
N LEU A 79 47.08 -52.74 -128.35
CA LEU A 79 47.42 -53.91 -127.54
C LEU A 79 47.97 -53.52 -126.16
N VAL A 80 48.77 -52.46 -126.07
CA VAL A 80 49.28 -51.91 -124.81
C VAL A 80 48.14 -51.38 -123.91
N VAL A 81 47.18 -50.64 -124.48
CA VAL A 81 46.01 -50.14 -123.74
C VAL A 81 45.21 -51.31 -123.17
N GLN A 82 45.00 -52.34 -123.97
CA GLN A 82 44.27 -53.51 -123.55
C GLN A 82 45.02 -54.25 -122.44
N LEU A 83 46.35 -54.36 -122.54
CA LEU A 83 47.17 -54.94 -121.47
C LEU A 83 47.05 -54.15 -120.16
N ASN A 84 47.09 -52.82 -120.19
CA ASN A 84 46.91 -51.99 -118.99
C ASN A 84 45.56 -52.22 -118.33
N ARG A 85 44.50 -52.25 -119.12
CA ARG A 85 43.15 -52.53 -118.63
C ARG A 85 43.05 -53.91 -117.99
N ALA A 86 43.69 -54.91 -118.60
CA ALA A 86 43.79 -56.24 -118.02
C ALA A 86 44.48 -56.25 -116.65
N LEU A 87 45.55 -55.47 -116.49
CA LEU A 87 46.24 -55.30 -115.22
C LEU A 87 45.37 -54.57 -114.18
N GLU A 88 44.68 -53.48 -114.55
CA GLU A 88 43.78 -52.74 -113.65
C GLU A 88 42.66 -53.64 -113.09
N GLN A 89 42.03 -54.43 -113.96
CA GLN A 89 40.99 -55.37 -113.56
C GLN A 89 41.54 -56.45 -112.64
N LYS A 90 42.77 -56.92 -112.87
CA LYS A 90 43.42 -57.92 -112.02
C LYS A 90 43.80 -57.35 -110.64
N ILE A 91 44.30 -56.12 -110.58
CA ILE A 91 44.66 -55.41 -109.33
C ILE A 91 43.43 -55.16 -108.46
N ALA A 92 42.31 -54.74 -109.06
CA ALA A 92 41.06 -54.48 -108.34
C ALA A 92 40.50 -55.73 -107.62
N VAL A 93 40.86 -56.94 -108.08
CA VAL A 93 40.43 -58.21 -107.47
C VAL A 93 41.31 -58.63 -106.28
N GLU A 94 42.60 -58.26 -106.26
CA GLU A 94 43.54 -58.67 -105.20
C GLU A 94 43.70 -57.66 -104.06
N VAL A 95 43.20 -56.42 -104.21
CA VAL A 95 43.30 -55.35 -103.21
C VAL A 95 41.89 -54.85 -102.79
N PRO A 96 41.33 -55.29 -101.63
CA PRO A 96 40.00 -54.90 -101.18
C PRO A 96 39.94 -53.59 -100.40
N GLY A 97 38.73 -53.04 -100.30
CA GLY A 97 38.45 -51.71 -99.76
C GLY A 97 38.72 -51.45 -98.28
N ALA A 98 38.64 -52.37 -97.30
CA ALA A 98 38.86 -51.96 -95.88
C ALA A 98 39.30 -53.11 -94.95
N SER A 99 40.18 -52.81 -93.97
CA SER A 99 40.71 -53.75 -92.96
C SER A 99 41.09 -53.03 -91.64
N LEU A 100 41.00 -53.73 -90.50
CA LEU A 100 41.42 -53.26 -89.17
C LEU A 100 42.90 -53.52 -88.85
N THR A 101 43.60 -54.28 -89.70
CA THR A 101 44.97 -54.76 -89.48
C THR A 101 45.90 -54.56 -90.68
N GLN A 102 45.36 -54.24 -91.86
CA GLN A 102 46.09 -54.02 -93.12
C GLN A 102 45.53 -52.76 -93.80
N LYS A 103 46.34 -51.98 -94.53
CA LYS A 103 45.91 -50.68 -95.09
C LYS A 103 44.93 -50.83 -96.29
N GLY A 104 43.81 -50.08 -96.29
CA GLY A 104 42.75 -49.99 -97.33
C GLY A 104 41.95 -48.64 -97.33
N VAL A 105 40.90 -48.48 -98.15
CA VAL A 105 39.97 -47.33 -98.36
C VAL A 105 38.63 -47.38 -97.54
N ALA A 106 38.48 -46.58 -96.47
CA ALA A 106 37.23 -46.51 -95.66
C ALA A 106 36.20 -45.45 -96.15
N GLN A 107 34.89 -45.66 -95.91
CA GLN A 107 33.79 -44.71 -96.21
C GLN A 107 33.52 -43.72 -95.05
N LEU A 108 33.13 -42.47 -95.35
CA LEU A 108 32.86 -41.41 -94.35
C LEU A 108 31.36 -41.25 -94.02
N THR A 109 31.01 -40.83 -92.79
CA THR A 109 29.63 -40.54 -92.33
C THR A 109 29.48 -39.20 -91.59
N ASP A 110 28.35 -38.53 -91.78
CA ASP A 110 27.96 -37.29 -91.10
C ASP A 110 26.81 -37.47 -90.09
N LYS A 111 26.42 -38.72 -89.80
CA LYS A 111 25.40 -39.07 -88.81
C LYS A 111 25.97 -39.87 -87.67
N ILE A 112 25.52 -39.57 -86.44
CA ILE A 112 25.85 -40.35 -85.25
C ILE A 112 25.11 -41.69 -85.35
N GLY A 113 25.84 -42.77 -85.12
CA GLY A 113 25.31 -44.13 -85.08
C GLY A 113 26.33 -45.07 -84.48
N ASN A 114 26.02 -46.36 -84.49
CA ASN A 114 26.87 -47.43 -83.95
C ASN A 114 27.60 -48.21 -85.06
N SER A 115 27.95 -47.54 -86.17
CA SER A 115 28.62 -48.19 -87.30
C SER A 115 30.11 -48.44 -87.00
N ASN A 116 30.56 -49.67 -87.28
CA ASN A 116 31.97 -50.06 -87.22
C ASN A 116 32.66 -50.00 -88.60
N THR A 117 31.93 -49.61 -89.65
CA THR A 117 32.41 -49.61 -91.05
C THR A 117 32.52 -48.22 -91.66
N LEU A 118 31.99 -47.20 -90.97
CA LEU A 118 32.01 -45.81 -91.41
C LEU A 118 32.92 -45.00 -90.49
N ALA A 119 33.79 -44.18 -91.07
CA ALA A 119 34.58 -43.20 -90.33
C ALA A 119 33.80 -41.89 -90.20
N VAL A 120 33.77 -41.31 -89.00
CA VAL A 120 33.04 -40.05 -88.76
C VAL A 120 33.71 -38.89 -89.49
N THR A 121 32.90 -37.98 -90.03
CA THR A 121 33.37 -36.71 -90.58
C THR A 121 33.78 -35.76 -89.47
N GLN A 122 34.76 -34.88 -89.75
CA GLN A 122 35.19 -33.85 -88.80
C GLN A 122 34.05 -32.92 -88.37
N LYS A 123 33.13 -32.60 -89.29
CA LYS A 123 31.95 -31.78 -88.97
C LYS A 123 31.07 -32.45 -87.89
N LEU A 124 30.82 -33.74 -88.02
CA LEU A 124 30.03 -34.48 -87.03
C LEU A 124 30.71 -34.48 -85.65
N VAL A 125 32.03 -34.62 -85.61
CA VAL A 125 32.81 -34.53 -84.36
C VAL A 125 32.69 -33.13 -83.74
N SER A 126 32.71 -32.07 -84.55
CA SER A 126 32.51 -30.69 -84.08
C SER A 126 31.12 -30.49 -83.48
N ASP A 127 30.07 -30.96 -84.17
CA ASP A 127 28.69 -30.79 -83.69
C ASP A 127 28.44 -31.55 -82.36
N VAL A 128 29.09 -32.71 -82.18
CA VAL A 128 29.09 -33.44 -80.89
C VAL A 128 29.80 -32.65 -79.80
N ASN A 129 30.95 -32.05 -80.12
CA ASN A 129 31.72 -31.25 -79.17
C ASN A 129 30.95 -29.99 -78.73
N ASP A 130 30.26 -29.33 -79.66
CA ASP A 130 29.44 -28.14 -79.35
C ASP A 130 28.25 -28.49 -78.45
N ASN A 131 27.63 -29.66 -78.63
CA ASN A 131 26.61 -30.14 -77.70
C ASN A 131 27.16 -30.32 -76.28
N ALA A 132 28.35 -30.90 -76.15
CA ALA A 132 29.04 -31.08 -74.88
C ALA A 132 29.40 -29.74 -74.22
N ASN A 133 29.88 -28.77 -75.00
CA ASN A 133 30.21 -27.42 -74.52
C ASN A 133 28.97 -26.64 -74.03
N ASN A 134 27.77 -27.00 -74.49
CA ASN A 134 26.51 -26.41 -74.03
C ASN A 134 25.93 -27.09 -72.77
N ARG A 135 26.71 -27.91 -72.05
CA ARG A 135 26.34 -28.50 -70.75
C ARG A 135 27.17 -27.88 -69.62
N LEU A 136 26.65 -27.95 -68.40
CA LEU A 136 27.37 -27.42 -67.23
C LEU A 136 28.69 -28.16 -67.00
N ALA A 137 29.77 -27.40 -66.95
CA ALA A 137 31.12 -27.88 -66.78
C ALA A 137 31.44 -28.07 -65.28
N LYS A 138 31.84 -29.28 -64.91
CA LYS A 138 32.09 -29.65 -63.49
C LYS A 138 33.14 -28.76 -62.82
N ASN A 139 34.19 -28.39 -63.55
CA ASN A 139 35.26 -27.53 -63.04
C ASN A 139 34.82 -26.08 -62.81
N GLN A 140 33.69 -25.65 -63.36
CA GLN A 140 33.15 -24.30 -63.14
C GLN A 140 32.25 -24.20 -61.91
N ASN A 141 31.89 -25.32 -61.28
CA ASN A 141 31.11 -25.36 -60.04
C ASN A 141 29.84 -24.47 -60.08
N GLY A 142 29.16 -24.42 -61.23
CA GLY A 142 27.92 -23.66 -61.42
C GLY A 142 28.09 -22.18 -61.77
N ALA A 143 29.33 -21.71 -62.02
CA ALA A 143 29.55 -20.36 -62.52
C ALA A 143 28.86 -20.13 -63.88
N ASP A 144 28.86 -21.15 -64.74
CA ASP A 144 28.24 -21.26 -66.06
C ASP A 144 26.72 -21.48 -66.05
N ILE A 145 26.08 -21.51 -64.87
CA ILE A 145 24.61 -21.47 -64.79
C ILE A 145 24.12 -20.12 -65.30
N PRO A 146 23.29 -20.08 -66.37
CA PRO A 146 22.83 -18.82 -66.96
C PRO A 146 21.96 -17.98 -66.01
N ASP A 147 21.01 -18.63 -65.33
CA ASP A 147 20.16 -18.01 -64.31
C ASP A 147 20.23 -18.76 -62.98
N LYS A 148 21.01 -18.21 -62.06
CA LYS A 148 21.25 -18.80 -60.74
C LYS A 148 20.01 -18.74 -59.83
N ASN A 149 19.13 -17.76 -60.02
CA ASN A 149 17.93 -17.62 -59.18
C ASN A 149 16.90 -18.69 -59.52
N VAL A 150 16.65 -18.92 -60.81
CA VAL A 150 15.79 -20.03 -61.27
C VAL A 150 16.37 -21.38 -60.86
N PHE A 151 17.71 -21.52 -60.89
CA PHE A 151 18.38 -22.73 -60.41
C PHE A 151 18.15 -22.99 -58.91
N VAL A 152 18.33 -21.97 -58.06
CA VAL A 152 18.06 -22.06 -56.60
C VAL A 152 16.60 -22.40 -56.32
N LYS A 153 15.65 -21.87 -57.10
CA LYS A 153 14.23 -22.21 -57.03
C LYS A 153 13.98 -23.69 -57.37
N ASN A 154 14.57 -24.18 -58.46
CA ASN A 154 14.42 -25.59 -58.87
C ASN A 154 15.03 -26.58 -57.88
N LEU A 155 16.00 -26.12 -57.06
CA LEU A 155 16.55 -26.88 -55.93
C LEU A 155 15.67 -26.86 -54.66
N GLY A 156 14.60 -26.06 -54.63
CA GLY A 156 13.71 -25.94 -53.47
C GLY A 156 14.24 -25.07 -52.32
N LEU A 157 15.32 -24.30 -52.55
CA LEU A 157 16.02 -23.53 -51.50
C LEU A 157 15.47 -22.11 -51.27
N LEU A 158 14.36 -21.77 -51.91
CA LEU A 158 13.81 -20.42 -51.87
C LEU A 158 13.40 -20.00 -50.45
N GLU A 159 12.73 -20.90 -49.71
CA GLU A 159 12.27 -20.65 -48.33
C GLU A 159 13.43 -20.46 -47.36
N THR A 160 14.50 -21.26 -47.49
CA THR A 160 15.69 -21.16 -46.63
C THR A 160 16.38 -19.80 -46.76
N VAL A 161 16.49 -19.27 -47.98
CA VAL A 161 17.03 -17.92 -48.23
C VAL A 161 16.16 -16.85 -47.56
N GLU A 162 14.84 -17.04 -47.55
CA GLU A 162 13.90 -16.10 -46.94
C GLU A 162 13.96 -16.14 -45.40
N LEU A 163 14.02 -17.32 -44.79
CA LEU A 163 14.20 -17.46 -43.33
C LEU A 163 15.49 -16.81 -42.84
N ALA A 164 16.59 -16.98 -43.59
CA ALA A 164 17.88 -16.39 -43.22
C ALA A 164 17.89 -14.86 -43.26
N LYS A 165 17.19 -14.25 -44.23
CA LYS A 165 17.04 -12.78 -44.32
C LYS A 165 16.27 -12.17 -43.13
N ASN A 166 15.42 -12.96 -42.47
CA ASN A 166 14.49 -12.49 -41.43
C ASN A 166 14.88 -12.91 -39.99
N ALA A 167 16.09 -13.44 -39.76
CA ALA A 167 16.53 -13.90 -38.44
C ALA A 167 17.01 -12.76 -37.50
N VAL A 168 16.95 -12.98 -36.19
CA VAL A 168 17.52 -12.06 -35.16
C VAL A 168 19.05 -12.17 -35.16
N SER A 169 19.74 -11.05 -35.36
CA SER A 169 21.20 -10.92 -35.36
C SER A 169 21.76 -10.68 -33.96
N ALA A 170 22.81 -11.44 -33.59
CA ALA A 170 23.58 -11.28 -32.36
C ALA A 170 24.37 -9.96 -32.30
N ASN A 171 24.58 -9.30 -33.45
CA ASN A 171 25.19 -7.97 -33.53
C ASN A 171 24.15 -6.83 -33.35
N GLY A 172 22.90 -7.16 -33.00
CA GLY A 172 21.79 -6.22 -32.85
C GLY A 172 21.00 -5.95 -34.15
N GLY A 173 19.83 -5.32 -34.03
CA GLY A 173 18.93 -4.97 -35.15
C GLY A 173 17.57 -4.44 -34.69
N ASN A 174 16.76 -3.88 -35.60
CA ASN A 174 15.37 -3.45 -35.33
C ASN A 174 14.39 -4.57 -35.73
N TYR A 175 13.53 -4.99 -34.80
CA TYR A 175 12.61 -6.09 -35.00
C TYR A 175 11.19 -5.65 -34.60
N PRO A 176 10.34 -5.21 -35.56
CA PRO A 176 9.04 -4.58 -35.29
C PRO A 176 7.95 -5.54 -34.75
N GLY A 177 8.30 -6.76 -34.34
CA GLY A 177 7.38 -7.76 -33.80
C GLY A 177 7.43 -7.88 -32.28
N TYR A 178 6.40 -8.48 -31.69
CA TYR A 178 6.46 -8.90 -30.29
C TYR A 178 7.42 -10.06 -30.15
N PHE A 179 8.49 -9.82 -29.43
CA PHE A 179 9.21 -10.92 -28.83
C PHE A 179 8.48 -11.37 -27.59
N ARG A 180 7.80 -12.50 -27.72
CA ARG A 180 7.50 -13.33 -26.57
C ARG A 180 8.80 -13.97 -26.13
N PHE A 181 9.54 -13.22 -25.34
CA PHE A 181 10.67 -13.75 -24.63
C PHE A 181 10.16 -14.61 -23.49
N LYS A 182 10.79 -15.75 -23.32
CA LYS A 182 10.74 -16.41 -22.02
C LYS A 182 11.48 -15.56 -20.94
N GLN A 183 12.49 -14.73 -21.31
CA GLN A 183 13.34 -13.87 -20.42
C GLN A 183 14.22 -12.80 -21.18
N VAL A 184 14.68 -11.69 -20.53
CA VAL A 184 15.48 -10.52 -21.07
C VAL A 184 16.59 -9.99 -20.08
N GLU A 185 17.78 -9.50 -20.54
CA GLU A 185 18.92 -8.92 -19.73
C GLU A 185 19.61 -7.66 -20.37
N THR A 186 20.32 -6.79 -19.61
CA THR A 186 21.09 -5.58 -20.08
C THR A 186 22.54 -5.46 -19.51
N LEU A 187 23.52 -4.97 -20.29
CA LEU A 187 24.92 -4.65 -19.88
C LEU A 187 25.17 -3.12 -19.88
N PRO A 188 25.30 -2.43 -18.72
CA PRO A 188 25.41 -0.96 -18.68
C PRO A 188 26.85 -0.46 -18.49
N THR A 189 27.24 0.55 -19.27
CA THR A 189 28.50 1.32 -19.10
C THR A 189 28.42 2.45 -18.07
N GLU A 190 27.24 2.78 -17.52
CA GLU A 190 27.06 3.81 -16.45
C GLU A 190 25.94 3.46 -15.44
N ARG A 191 25.95 4.12 -14.27
CA ARG A 191 25.36 3.77 -12.95
C ARG A 191 23.87 3.38 -12.85
N ASN A 192 23.10 3.25 -13.92
CA ASN A 192 21.64 2.98 -13.88
C ASN A 192 21.23 1.60 -14.44
N ALA A 193 21.98 0.55 -14.09
CA ALA A 193 21.66 -0.83 -14.47
C ALA A 193 20.22 -1.19 -14.10
N THR A 194 19.44 -1.67 -15.09
CA THR A 194 18.13 -2.28 -14.84
C THR A 194 18.24 -3.77 -15.12
N MET A 195 18.00 -4.55 -14.08
CA MET A 195 18.04 -5.99 -14.16
C MET A 195 16.67 -6.54 -13.79
N LEU A 196 16.12 -7.36 -14.69
CA LEU A 196 15.07 -8.30 -14.32
C LEU A 196 15.76 -9.40 -13.50
N VAL A 197 15.68 -9.31 -12.18
CA VAL A 197 16.38 -10.21 -11.25
C VAL A 197 15.40 -11.21 -10.66
N SER A 198 15.46 -12.43 -11.14
CA SER A 198 14.94 -13.57 -10.40
C SER A 198 16.10 -14.15 -9.59
N ALA A 199 16.16 -13.88 -8.28
CA ALA A 199 17.23 -14.39 -7.43
C ALA A 199 16.97 -15.85 -7.01
N GLN A 200 17.99 -16.70 -7.05
CA GLN A 200 17.93 -18.11 -6.64
C GLN A 200 18.71 -18.37 -5.34
N GLY A 201 18.25 -19.32 -4.51
CA GLY A 201 18.92 -19.81 -3.29
C GLY A 201 18.14 -19.62 -1.98
N ALA A 202 18.51 -20.35 -0.92
CA ALA A 202 17.92 -20.29 0.44
C ALA A 202 18.26 -18.98 1.15
N LYS A 203 17.74 -17.89 0.59
CA LYS A 203 17.81 -16.55 1.16
C LYS A 203 17.16 -16.54 2.55
N PRO A 204 17.73 -15.79 3.52
CA PRO A 204 17.14 -15.62 4.85
C PRO A 204 15.67 -15.22 4.76
N THR A 205 14.88 -15.64 5.74
CA THR A 205 13.48 -15.24 5.90
C THR A 205 13.34 -13.72 5.78
N SER A 206 12.36 -13.23 5.00
CA SER A 206 12.08 -11.80 4.74
C SER A 206 12.97 -11.06 3.72
N GLU A 207 13.76 -11.74 2.88
CA GLU A 207 14.43 -11.11 1.72
C GLU A 207 13.59 -11.12 0.42
N ILE A 208 13.83 -10.13 -0.46
CA ILE A 208 13.25 -10.07 -1.81
C ILE A 208 13.93 -11.12 -2.71
N VAL A 209 13.11 -11.93 -3.39
CA VAL A 209 13.56 -13.09 -4.17
C VAL A 209 13.26 -13.00 -5.68
N SER A 210 12.21 -12.29 -6.11
CA SER A 210 11.95 -12.02 -7.54
C SER A 210 11.58 -10.57 -7.70
N TYR A 211 12.43 -9.82 -8.41
CA TYR A 211 12.37 -8.37 -8.40
C TYR A 211 12.96 -7.75 -9.64
N THR A 212 12.52 -6.54 -9.90
CA THR A 212 13.27 -5.63 -10.72
C THR A 212 14.24 -4.87 -9.83
N LEU A 213 15.51 -4.88 -10.20
CA LEU A 213 16.55 -4.02 -9.63
C LEU A 213 16.73 -2.85 -10.58
N TYR A 214 16.62 -1.64 -10.06
CA TYR A 214 17.03 -0.44 -10.76
C TYR A 214 17.82 0.47 -9.82
N ASN A 215 18.93 1.00 -10.30
CA ASN A 215 19.62 2.08 -9.61
C ASN A 215 18.94 3.42 -9.96
N TRP A 216 18.83 4.30 -8.96
CA TRP A 216 18.28 5.64 -9.05
C TRP A 216 19.22 6.62 -8.33
N TYR A 217 20.10 7.26 -9.09
CA TYR A 217 21.23 8.06 -8.59
C TYR A 217 22.15 7.21 -7.69
N ASP A 218 22.44 7.67 -6.47
CA ASP A 218 23.21 6.92 -5.48
C ASP A 218 22.35 5.87 -4.74
N ASN A 219 21.08 5.75 -5.10
CA ASN A 219 20.17 4.79 -4.48
C ASN A 219 20.04 3.52 -5.33
N TYR A 220 19.87 2.37 -4.69
CA TYR A 220 19.47 1.14 -5.37
C TYR A 220 18.11 0.69 -4.85
N ILE A 221 17.22 0.37 -5.78
CA ILE A 221 15.84 0.01 -5.50
C ILE A 221 15.64 -1.45 -5.91
N LYS A 222 15.16 -2.26 -4.97
CA LYS A 222 14.65 -3.60 -5.23
C LYS A 222 13.15 -3.58 -5.02
N THR A 223 12.39 -3.97 -6.03
CA THR A 223 10.94 -4.11 -5.86
C THR A 223 10.46 -5.42 -6.43
N GLY A 224 9.73 -6.15 -5.61
CA GLY A 224 9.34 -7.50 -5.96
C GLY A 224 8.89 -8.34 -4.78
N ILE A 225 8.78 -9.63 -5.05
CA ILE A 225 8.19 -10.61 -4.14
C ILE A 225 9.19 -10.99 -3.04
N VAL A 226 8.71 -11.05 -1.79
CA VAL A 226 9.48 -11.47 -0.61
C VAL A 226 9.16 -12.89 -0.21
N ARG A 227 10.20 -13.59 0.26
CA ARG A 227 10.11 -14.96 0.78
C ARG A 227 9.74 -14.97 2.26
N GLY A 228 8.77 -15.81 2.63
CA GLY A 228 8.43 -16.09 4.02
C GLY A 228 9.33 -17.13 4.70
N SER A 229 8.92 -17.61 5.87
CA SER A 229 9.67 -18.56 6.70
C SER A 229 9.64 -20.01 6.20
N SER A 230 8.78 -20.31 5.21
CA SER A 230 8.57 -21.64 4.62
C SER A 230 8.36 -21.55 3.09
N VAL A 231 7.36 -22.21 2.49
CA VAL A 231 7.00 -22.14 1.05
C VAL A 231 6.17 -20.91 0.65
N ASP A 232 5.80 -20.10 1.64
CA ASP A 232 4.86 -18.99 1.46
C ASP A 232 5.60 -17.71 1.05
N THR A 233 4.96 -16.90 0.20
CA THR A 233 5.44 -15.54 -0.04
C THR A 233 5.00 -14.67 1.13
N TYR A 234 5.90 -13.84 1.66
CA TYR A 234 5.52 -12.82 2.66
C TYR A 234 4.80 -11.63 2.00
N GLY A 235 4.78 -11.61 0.66
CA GLY A 235 4.03 -10.69 -0.19
C GLY A 235 4.94 -9.83 -1.08
N TYR A 236 4.54 -8.59 -1.38
CA TYR A 236 5.26 -7.70 -2.30
C TYR A 236 5.92 -6.54 -1.54
N THR A 237 7.16 -6.19 -1.88
CA THR A 237 7.89 -5.15 -1.15
C THR A 237 8.70 -4.22 -2.05
N ILE A 238 9.08 -3.09 -1.48
CA ILE A 238 10.04 -2.13 -2.03
C ILE A 238 11.12 -1.90 -0.98
N ASP A 239 12.36 -2.20 -1.34
CA ASP A 239 13.55 -1.90 -0.55
C ASP A 239 14.37 -0.82 -1.27
N ILE A 240 14.74 0.23 -0.55
CA ILE A 240 15.61 1.31 -1.03
C ILE A 240 16.86 1.31 -0.16
N ASN A 241 18.03 1.20 -0.78
CA ASN A 241 19.33 1.16 -0.09
C ASN A 241 19.40 0.10 1.01
N GLY A 242 18.78 -1.06 0.78
CA GLY A 242 18.75 -2.18 1.72
C GLY A 242 17.76 -2.01 2.87
N ARG A 243 16.98 -0.93 2.90
CA ARG A 243 15.92 -0.69 3.89
C ARG A 243 14.55 -0.88 3.27
N ARG A 244 13.71 -1.69 3.90
CA ARG A 244 12.31 -1.88 3.48
C ARG A 244 11.50 -0.62 3.74
N VAL A 245 10.85 -0.11 2.69
CA VAL A 245 10.01 1.09 2.76
C VAL A 245 8.54 0.81 2.48
N PHE A 246 8.23 -0.36 1.90
CA PHE A 246 6.86 -0.79 1.63
C PHE A 246 6.77 -2.32 1.65
N SER A 247 5.74 -2.86 2.29
CA SER A 247 5.40 -4.28 2.27
C SER A 247 3.89 -4.46 2.21
N VAL A 248 3.44 -5.39 1.37
CA VAL A 248 2.05 -5.83 1.25
C VAL A 248 2.03 -7.32 1.50
N SER A 249 1.25 -7.79 2.47
CA SER A 249 1.07 -9.19 2.78
C SER A 249 0.29 -9.91 1.67
N PRO A 250 0.28 -11.26 1.65
CA PRO A 250 -0.48 -12.02 0.65
C PRO A 250 -1.99 -11.75 0.67
N ALA A 251 -2.52 -11.32 1.82
CA ALA A 251 -3.92 -10.91 1.96
C ALA A 251 -4.19 -9.48 1.44
N GLY A 252 -3.19 -8.81 0.86
CA GLY A 252 -3.29 -7.43 0.37
C GLY A 252 -3.14 -6.37 1.47
N LEU A 253 -2.75 -6.75 2.68
CA LEU A 253 -2.61 -5.82 3.80
C LEU A 253 -1.24 -5.13 3.77
N ILE A 254 -1.20 -3.82 3.90
CA ILE A 254 0.06 -3.09 4.01
C ILE A 254 0.66 -3.34 5.41
N GLU A 255 1.81 -4.00 5.48
CA GLU A 255 2.54 -4.30 6.72
C GLU A 255 3.75 -3.37 6.81
N ALA A 256 3.61 -2.21 7.44
CA ALA A 256 4.71 -1.26 7.60
C ALA A 256 5.01 -1.00 9.09
N ALA A 257 6.28 -1.09 9.49
CA ALA A 257 6.72 -0.71 10.84
C ALA A 257 6.54 0.80 11.10
N SER A 258 6.61 1.62 10.04
CA SER A 258 6.29 3.06 10.04
C SER A 258 6.01 3.50 8.59
N ALA A 259 4.89 4.18 8.32
CA ALA A 259 4.59 4.76 7.02
C ALA A 259 4.57 6.29 7.12
N ASN A 260 5.53 6.97 6.49
CA ASN A 260 5.50 8.43 6.31
C ASN A 260 4.81 8.77 4.99
N ILE A 261 3.51 9.05 5.04
CA ILE A 261 2.72 9.46 3.86
C ILE A 261 2.81 10.97 3.73
N LYS A 262 3.68 11.48 2.85
CA LYS A 262 3.76 12.91 2.51
C LYS A 262 3.12 13.15 1.14
N GLY A 263 1.83 13.50 1.14
CA GLY A 263 1.14 13.95 -0.07
C GLY A 263 1.49 15.40 -0.41
N ASN A 264 1.51 15.75 -1.71
CA ASN A 264 1.72 17.13 -2.18
C ASN A 264 0.55 18.07 -1.79
N ALA A 265 -0.59 17.50 -1.39
CA ALA A 265 -1.69 18.12 -0.66
C ALA A 265 -1.96 17.24 0.58
N GLY A 266 -1.75 17.77 1.79
CA GLY A 266 -1.65 17.00 3.03
C GLY A 266 -2.98 16.47 3.58
N VAL A 267 -3.63 15.54 2.87
CA VAL A 267 -4.86 14.87 3.34
C VAL A 267 -4.72 13.35 3.22
N PHE A 268 -5.09 12.62 4.28
CA PHE A 268 -5.23 11.16 4.29
C PHE A 268 -6.70 10.80 4.12
N ASN A 269 -7.10 10.41 2.91
CA ASN A 269 -8.49 10.06 2.60
C ASN A 269 -8.77 8.59 2.92
N VAL A 270 -9.85 8.34 3.67
CA VAL A 270 -10.45 7.00 3.83
C VAL A 270 -11.80 7.01 3.12
N ILE A 271 -11.90 6.30 2.00
CA ILE A 271 -13.13 6.15 1.22
C ILE A 271 -13.68 4.74 1.50
N HIS A 272 -14.95 4.65 1.87
CA HIS A 272 -15.64 3.39 2.13
C HIS A 272 -17.05 3.41 1.52
N ASP A 273 -17.59 2.23 1.24
CA ASP A 273 -18.96 2.11 0.72
C ASP A 273 -19.99 2.58 1.76
N THR A 274 -21.11 3.13 1.28
CA THR A 274 -22.21 3.62 2.13
C THR A 274 -22.69 2.54 3.08
N GLY A 275 -22.72 2.85 4.38
CA GLY A 275 -23.17 1.93 5.43
C GLY A 275 -22.17 0.83 5.79
N LYS A 276 -20.94 0.87 5.26
CA LYS A 276 -19.85 -0.02 5.68
C LYS A 276 -18.97 0.61 6.75
N HIS A 277 -18.41 -0.22 7.62
CA HIS A 277 -17.45 0.21 8.62
C HIS A 277 -16.16 0.72 7.97
N ALA A 278 -15.52 1.69 8.62
CA ALA A 278 -14.23 2.22 8.22
C ALA A 278 -13.49 2.76 9.45
N TYR A 279 -12.41 2.10 9.84
CA TYR A 279 -11.65 2.47 11.03
C TYR A 279 -10.16 2.14 10.90
N PHE A 280 -9.37 2.89 11.64
CA PHE A 280 -8.01 2.50 11.99
C PHE A 280 -8.08 1.52 13.14
N GLN A 281 -7.39 0.38 13.06
CA GLN A 281 -7.29 -0.57 14.17
C GLN A 281 -5.87 -0.76 14.66
N PHE A 282 -5.75 -0.98 15.96
CA PHE A 282 -4.53 -1.36 16.64
C PHE A 282 -4.67 -2.82 17.07
N ILE A 283 -3.75 -3.67 16.61
CA ILE A 283 -3.79 -5.13 16.82
C ILE A 283 -2.57 -5.52 17.65
N GLU A 284 -2.75 -6.39 18.65
CA GLU A 284 -1.67 -7.02 19.41
C GLU A 284 -1.79 -8.53 19.20
N GLY A 285 -0.80 -9.15 18.54
CA GLY A 285 -0.91 -10.53 18.07
C GLY A 285 -2.00 -10.67 17.00
N ALA A 286 -3.01 -11.50 17.28
CA ALA A 286 -4.16 -11.71 16.38
C ALA A 286 -5.44 -10.98 16.82
N LYS A 287 -5.38 -10.18 17.90
CA LYS A 287 -6.57 -9.56 18.50
C LYS A 287 -6.53 -8.04 18.35
N ARG A 288 -7.64 -7.45 17.91
CA ARG A 288 -7.85 -6.00 17.97
C ARG A 288 -7.86 -5.54 19.43
N THR A 289 -7.10 -4.51 19.74
CA THR A 289 -6.95 -3.95 21.10
C THR A 289 -7.46 -2.52 21.20
N ALA A 290 -7.51 -1.79 20.10
CA ALA A 290 -8.08 -0.46 20.01
C ALA A 290 -8.49 -0.15 18.55
N TYR A 291 -9.35 0.84 18.36
CA TYR A 291 -9.68 1.35 17.02
C TYR A 291 -10.18 2.80 17.05
N VAL A 292 -10.11 3.47 15.90
CA VAL A 292 -10.64 4.82 15.66
C VAL A 292 -11.39 4.85 14.34
N GLY A 293 -12.71 5.06 14.36
CA GLY A 293 -13.55 5.15 13.16
C GLY A 293 -14.96 4.57 13.32
N PHE A 294 -15.62 4.28 12.20
CA PHE A 294 -16.96 3.67 12.16
C PHE A 294 -16.84 2.15 12.41
N PRO A 295 -17.31 1.61 13.55
CA PRO A 295 -16.91 0.28 14.04
C PRO A 295 -17.53 -0.90 13.30
N SER A 296 -18.74 -0.74 12.75
CA SER A 296 -19.55 -1.82 12.19
C SER A 296 -20.46 -1.32 11.09
N ASP A 297 -20.86 -2.23 10.20
CA ASP A 297 -21.82 -1.94 9.14
C ASP A 297 -23.13 -1.38 9.72
N GLY A 298 -23.68 -0.36 9.07
CA GLY A 298 -24.91 0.33 9.46
C GLY A 298 -24.80 1.29 10.64
N SER A 299 -23.67 1.34 11.34
CA SER A 299 -23.46 2.30 12.43
C SER A 299 -23.15 3.70 11.89
N ALA A 300 -23.84 4.72 12.41
CA ALA A 300 -23.51 6.13 12.17
C ALA A 300 -22.50 6.69 13.19
N ASP A 301 -22.14 5.91 14.20
CA ASP A 301 -21.29 6.33 15.31
C ASP A 301 -19.80 6.26 14.93
N PHE A 302 -19.05 7.30 15.27
CA PHE A 302 -17.59 7.34 15.15
C PHE A 302 -16.94 7.11 16.52
N ASP A 303 -16.18 6.03 16.66
CA ASP A 303 -15.63 5.57 17.93
C ASP A 303 -14.12 5.82 18.03
N ILE A 304 -13.63 6.16 19.22
CA ILE A 304 -12.24 6.08 19.68
C ILE A 304 -12.22 5.09 20.83
N CYS A 305 -11.87 3.83 20.56
CA CYS A 305 -12.03 2.72 21.48
C CYS A 305 -10.67 2.10 21.86
N ASN A 306 -10.50 1.79 23.14
CA ASN A 306 -9.48 0.92 23.69
C ASN A 306 -10.15 -0.30 24.33
N GLU A 307 -10.21 -1.40 23.58
CA GLU A 307 -10.85 -2.64 23.98
C GLU A 307 -10.09 -3.35 25.11
N LYS A 308 -8.76 -3.18 25.20
CA LYS A 308 -7.91 -3.77 26.25
C LYS A 308 -8.21 -3.21 27.65
N LYS A 309 -8.61 -1.95 27.70
CA LYS A 309 -9.03 -1.26 28.94
C LYS A 309 -10.53 -1.07 29.03
N SER A 310 -11.29 -1.57 28.05
CA SER A 310 -12.74 -1.39 27.97
C SER A 310 -13.16 0.09 28.01
N SER A 311 -12.37 1.00 27.43
CA SER A 311 -12.67 2.44 27.40
C SER A 311 -13.03 2.85 25.98
N LYS A 312 -14.05 3.67 25.78
CA LYS A 312 -14.57 4.04 24.45
C LYS A 312 -15.16 5.43 24.45
N LEU A 313 -14.69 6.31 23.58
CA LEU A 313 -15.35 7.57 23.26
C LEU A 313 -16.13 7.41 21.97
N THR A 314 -17.44 7.67 21.99
CA THR A 314 -18.33 7.56 20.85
C THR A 314 -18.85 8.95 20.46
N ILE A 315 -18.68 9.32 19.19
CA ILE A 315 -19.19 10.52 18.56
C ILE A 315 -20.33 10.09 17.63
N GLY A 316 -21.56 10.20 18.12
CA GLY A 316 -22.80 9.85 17.42
C GLY A 316 -23.91 10.86 17.69
N GLY A 317 -25.18 10.48 17.54
CA GLY A 317 -26.33 11.36 17.84
C GLY A 317 -26.36 11.93 19.27
N GLU A 318 -25.64 11.30 20.20
CA GLU A 318 -25.25 11.82 21.52
C GLU A 318 -23.73 11.70 21.68
N LEU A 319 -23.05 12.74 22.17
CA LEU A 319 -21.61 12.63 22.50
C LEU A 319 -21.50 11.83 23.80
N ALA A 320 -21.04 10.58 23.77
CA ALA A 320 -20.91 9.75 24.96
C ALA A 320 -19.51 9.16 25.09
N ALA A 321 -18.84 9.47 26.20
CA ALA A 321 -17.56 8.88 26.56
C ALA A 321 -17.70 7.90 27.71
N TYR A 322 -17.10 6.74 27.49
CA TYR A 322 -17.04 5.62 28.41
C TYR A 322 -15.58 5.39 28.81
N ILE A 323 -15.31 5.17 30.09
CA ILE A 323 -14.01 4.70 30.62
C ILE A 323 -14.29 3.42 31.41
N ASN A 324 -13.60 2.33 31.07
CA ASN A 324 -13.78 1.01 31.69
C ASN A 324 -15.26 0.50 31.69
N ASN A 325 -15.97 0.62 30.57
CA ASN A 325 -17.39 0.29 30.36
C ASN A 325 -18.38 1.13 31.19
N ASN A 326 -17.91 2.14 31.91
CA ASN A 326 -18.76 3.07 32.63
C ASN A 326 -18.89 4.36 31.81
N ARG A 327 -20.12 4.84 31.62
CA ARG A 327 -20.40 6.16 31.02
C ARG A 327 -19.81 7.23 31.96
N VAL A 328 -18.80 7.98 31.51
CA VAL A 328 -18.09 8.99 32.33
C VAL A 328 -18.57 10.40 32.01
N PHE A 329 -18.88 10.69 30.75
CA PHE A 329 -19.59 11.90 30.36
C PHE A 329 -20.43 11.61 29.13
N SER A 330 -21.67 12.09 29.08
CA SER A 330 -22.39 12.21 27.83
C SER A 330 -23.03 13.57 27.76
N VAL A 331 -22.76 14.31 26.69
CA VAL A 331 -23.38 15.60 26.45
C VAL A 331 -24.54 15.36 25.50
N SER A 332 -25.76 15.51 26.01
CA SER A 332 -26.95 15.49 25.16
C SER A 332 -26.87 16.65 24.14
N PRO A 333 -27.63 16.63 23.04
CA PRO A 333 -27.66 17.72 22.06
C PRO A 333 -27.97 19.11 22.66
N VAL A 334 -28.52 19.15 23.89
CA VAL A 334 -28.84 20.37 24.66
C VAL A 334 -27.83 20.68 25.77
N GLY A 335 -26.67 20.01 25.80
CA GLY A 335 -25.60 20.30 26.75
C GLY A 335 -25.72 19.65 28.13
N GLN A 336 -26.61 18.68 28.33
CA GLN A 336 -26.84 18.03 29.64
C GLN A 336 -25.95 16.80 29.82
N ILE A 337 -25.43 16.62 31.05
CA ILE A 337 -24.67 15.43 31.45
C ILE A 337 -25.62 14.36 32.02
N ASP A 338 -25.99 13.37 31.20
CA ASP A 338 -26.83 12.25 31.61
C ASP A 338 -25.99 11.06 32.12
N ALA A 339 -25.59 11.07 33.39
CA ALA A 339 -24.80 10.00 34.00
C ALA A 339 -25.57 9.28 35.13
N ALA A 340 -25.55 7.94 35.13
CA ALA A 340 -26.08 7.13 36.25
C ALA A 340 -25.24 7.27 37.54
N SER A 341 -23.95 7.62 37.41
CA SER A 341 -23.08 8.03 38.51
C SER A 341 -21.94 8.88 37.95
N ALA A 342 -21.60 10.01 38.59
CA ALA A 342 -20.44 10.83 38.25
C ALA A 342 -19.49 10.89 39.45
N ASN A 343 -18.34 10.23 39.36
CA ASN A 343 -17.32 10.23 40.41
C ASN A 343 -16.20 11.24 40.06
N LEU A 344 -16.14 12.37 40.77
CA LEU A 344 -15.05 13.34 40.67
C LEU A 344 -14.00 13.05 41.75
N LYS A 345 -12.87 12.45 41.39
CA LYS A 345 -11.75 12.17 42.33
C LYS A 345 -10.51 12.97 41.90
N GLY A 346 -10.18 14.03 42.65
CA GLY A 346 -8.96 14.82 42.49
C GLY A 346 -8.18 14.91 43.81
N ALA A 347 -6.86 15.10 43.75
CA ALA A 347 -5.99 15.23 44.94
C ALA A 347 -6.20 16.54 45.72
N GLY A 348 -7.00 17.46 45.18
CA GLY A 348 -7.62 18.61 45.84
C GLY A 348 -8.78 19.03 44.95
N GLY A 349 -10.02 18.88 45.41
CA GLY A 349 -11.21 19.04 44.58
C GLY A 349 -12.08 20.20 45.06
N VAL A 350 -12.16 21.26 44.26
CA VAL A 350 -13.19 22.29 44.39
C VAL A 350 -14.13 22.14 43.18
N PHE A 351 -15.44 22.05 43.41
CA PHE A 351 -16.44 22.13 42.35
C PHE A 351 -16.82 23.60 42.15
N ASN A 352 -16.35 24.21 41.07
CA ASN A 352 -16.65 25.61 40.76
C ASN A 352 -17.89 25.71 39.86
N THR A 353 -18.90 26.45 40.32
CA THR A 353 -20.00 26.93 39.48
C THR A 353 -19.72 28.39 39.15
N VAL A 354 -19.34 28.68 37.90
CA VAL A 354 -19.23 30.07 37.39
C VAL A 354 -20.51 30.39 36.64
N TYR A 355 -21.17 31.48 37.03
CA TYR A 355 -22.42 31.94 36.44
C TYR A 355 -22.35 33.44 36.20
N ASP A 356 -23.11 33.93 35.23
CA ASP A 356 -23.17 35.36 34.94
C ASP A 356 -23.77 36.14 36.13
N THR A 357 -23.26 37.35 36.35
CA THR A 357 -23.72 38.20 37.47
C THR A 357 -25.24 38.37 37.43
N GLY A 358 -25.92 38.02 38.52
CA GLY A 358 -27.37 38.14 38.64
C GLY A 358 -28.16 37.01 37.96
N LYS A 359 -27.52 35.92 37.53
CA LYS A 359 -28.23 34.70 37.10
C LYS A 359 -28.38 33.69 38.23
N HIS A 360 -29.43 32.90 38.17
CA HIS A 360 -29.59 31.76 39.08
C HIS A 360 -28.47 30.73 38.85
N ALA A 361 -28.05 30.07 39.92
CA ALA A 361 -27.06 29.02 39.89
C ALA A 361 -27.33 28.03 41.01
N TYR A 362 -27.80 26.83 40.66
CA TYR A 362 -28.17 25.82 41.64
C TYR A 362 -27.88 24.40 41.13
N PHE A 363 -27.65 23.49 42.08
CA PHE A 363 -27.78 22.06 41.86
C PHE A 363 -29.25 21.70 41.94
N GLN A 364 -29.80 21.03 40.92
CA GLN A 364 -31.19 20.56 40.94
C GLN A 364 -31.29 19.04 40.96
N PHE A 365 -32.31 18.56 41.66
CA PHE A 365 -32.77 17.19 41.64
C PHE A 365 -34.04 17.15 40.79
N VAL A 366 -34.11 16.24 39.82
CA VAL A 366 -35.22 16.13 38.86
C VAL A 366 -35.79 14.71 38.90
N GLU A 367 -37.10 14.58 39.01
CA GLU A 367 -37.84 13.32 38.95
C GLU A 367 -38.93 13.45 37.86
N GLY A 368 -38.93 12.57 36.86
CA GLY A 368 -39.92 12.61 35.77
C GLY A 368 -39.94 13.91 34.94
N GLY A 369 -38.79 14.58 34.80
CA GLY A 369 -38.66 15.85 34.05
C GLY A 369 -39.08 17.10 34.84
N LYS A 370 -39.47 16.98 36.11
CA LYS A 370 -39.76 18.10 37.01
C LYS A 370 -38.72 18.22 38.11
N ARG A 371 -38.32 19.45 38.43
CA ARG A 371 -37.46 19.74 39.60
C ARG A 371 -38.22 19.36 40.88
N THR A 372 -37.54 18.66 41.78
CA THR A 372 -38.08 18.19 43.07
C THR A 372 -37.32 18.74 44.26
N ALA A 373 -36.07 19.16 44.08
CA ALA A 373 -35.27 19.84 45.09
C ALA A 373 -34.16 20.65 44.40
N TYR A 374 -33.58 21.62 45.11
CA TYR A 374 -32.39 22.32 44.66
C TYR A 374 -31.56 22.90 45.81
N VAL A 375 -30.28 23.17 45.51
CA VAL A 375 -29.34 23.87 46.40
C VAL A 375 -28.62 24.95 45.60
N GLY A 376 -28.80 26.22 45.95
CA GLY A 376 -28.13 27.35 45.31
C GLY A 376 -28.98 28.62 45.22
N PHE A 377 -28.65 29.50 44.29
CA PHE A 377 -29.37 30.74 44.02
C PHE A 377 -30.56 30.44 43.11
N PRO A 378 -31.81 30.52 43.59
CA PRO A 378 -33.00 29.97 42.92
C PRO A 378 -33.47 30.75 41.69
N GLY A 379 -33.11 32.02 41.59
CA GLY A 379 -33.69 32.94 40.61
C GLY A 379 -32.71 34.05 40.21
N ASP A 380 -32.91 34.57 39.00
CA ASP A 380 -32.15 35.72 38.50
C ASP A 380 -32.32 36.92 39.45
N GLY A 381 -31.21 37.51 39.85
CA GLY A 381 -31.15 38.64 40.79
C GLY A 381 -31.31 38.29 42.27
N SER A 382 -31.54 37.01 42.62
CA SER A 382 -31.62 36.59 44.03
C SER A 382 -30.26 36.61 44.70
N ALA A 383 -30.16 37.30 45.84
CA ALA A 383 -29.00 37.20 46.74
C ALA A 383 -29.13 36.03 47.74
N ASP A 384 -30.34 35.48 47.85
CA ASP A 384 -30.66 34.41 48.81
C ASP A 384 -30.13 33.05 48.29
N PHE A 385 -29.42 32.34 49.16
CA PHE A 385 -28.98 30.97 48.92
C PHE A 385 -29.95 29.99 49.58
N ASP A 386 -30.52 29.09 48.79
CA ASP A 386 -31.58 28.18 49.22
C ASP A 386 -31.10 26.73 49.28
N ILE A 387 -31.56 26.01 50.30
CA ILE A 387 -31.61 24.54 50.35
C ILE A 387 -33.10 24.19 50.37
N CYS A 388 -33.63 23.71 49.25
CA CYS A 388 -35.06 23.52 49.05
C CYS A 388 -35.41 22.10 48.61
N ASN A 389 -36.41 21.53 49.27
CA ASN A 389 -37.15 20.35 48.84
C ASN A 389 -38.56 20.79 48.43
N GLU A 390 -38.83 20.76 47.12
CA GLU A 390 -40.11 21.16 46.52
C GLU A 390 -41.17 20.05 46.63
N LYS A 391 -40.76 18.80 46.91
CA LYS A 391 -41.67 17.67 47.10
C LYS A 391 -42.38 17.73 48.47
N GLU A 392 -41.65 18.12 49.50
CA GLU A 392 -42.12 18.21 50.90
C GLU A 392 -42.34 19.67 51.36
N TYR A 393 -42.20 20.66 50.46
CA TYR A 393 -42.34 22.09 50.74
C TYR A 393 -41.43 22.62 51.87
N GLY A 394 -40.21 22.10 51.97
CA GLY A 394 -39.21 22.57 52.94
C GLY A 394 -38.18 23.47 52.25
N ARG A 395 -37.98 24.69 52.72
CA ARG A 395 -36.97 25.62 52.21
C ARG A 395 -36.23 26.30 53.36
N LEU A 396 -34.94 26.04 53.45
CA LEU A 396 -34.01 26.81 54.27
C LEU A 396 -33.35 27.86 53.40
N THR A 397 -33.53 29.13 53.76
CA THR A 397 -32.98 30.27 53.03
C THR A 397 -31.92 30.95 53.88
N VAL A 398 -30.73 31.12 53.32
CA VAL A 398 -29.62 31.89 53.88
C VAL A 398 -29.51 33.20 53.09
N GLY A 399 -29.94 34.28 53.71
CA GLY A 399 -29.89 35.64 53.16
C GLY A 399 -29.62 36.67 54.24
N ASP A 400 -30.35 37.79 54.21
CA ASP A 400 -30.35 38.79 55.30
C ASP A 400 -30.72 38.22 56.68
N LYS A 401 -31.51 37.13 56.68
CA LYS A 401 -31.91 36.34 57.84
C LYS A 401 -31.80 34.85 57.49
N LEU A 402 -31.66 34.00 58.50
CA LEU A 402 -31.89 32.56 58.33
C LEU A 402 -33.39 32.32 58.41
N LYS A 403 -34.00 31.83 57.32
CA LYS A 403 -35.45 31.61 57.22
C LYS A 403 -35.76 30.14 56.96
N TYR A 404 -36.82 29.64 57.57
CA TYR A 404 -37.44 28.36 57.19
C TYR A 404 -38.83 28.63 56.63
N ASN A 405 -39.07 28.24 55.37
CA ASN A 405 -40.32 28.50 54.64
C ASN A 405 -40.74 29.98 54.66
N GLY A 406 -39.77 30.90 54.58
CA GLY A 406 -40.00 32.34 54.62
C GLY A 406 -40.13 32.94 56.02
N ASN A 407 -40.32 32.10 57.06
CA ASN A 407 -40.37 32.55 58.45
C ASN A 407 -38.94 32.71 58.99
N PRO A 408 -38.55 33.88 59.52
CA PRO A 408 -37.26 34.05 60.18
C PRO A 408 -37.14 33.09 61.38
N ILE A 409 -36.07 32.30 61.41
CA ILE A 409 -35.74 31.41 62.53
C ILE A 409 -34.46 31.86 63.27
N ALA A 410 -33.59 32.63 62.61
CA ALA A 410 -32.51 33.35 63.26
C ALA A 410 -32.23 34.68 62.53
N ILE A 411 -31.93 35.72 63.30
CA ILE A 411 -31.40 36.98 62.81
C ILE A 411 -29.95 37.03 63.32
N PHE A 412 -28.99 37.05 62.41
CA PHE A 412 -27.57 37.17 62.77
C PHE A 412 -27.29 38.61 63.22
N ASN A 413 -27.65 38.97 64.46
CA ASN A 413 -27.27 40.23 65.14
C ASN A 413 -27.74 40.24 66.63
N ASP A 414 -27.02 39.51 67.50
CA ASP A 414 -26.96 39.63 68.99
C ASP A 414 -28.25 39.60 69.85
N ASN A 415 -29.43 39.38 69.27
CA ASN A 415 -30.71 39.44 70.00
C ASN A 415 -31.11 38.15 70.74
N PHE A 416 -30.19 37.20 70.94
CA PHE A 416 -30.48 35.96 71.64
C PHE A 416 -29.44 35.67 72.72
N ILE A 417 -29.90 35.35 73.92
CA ILE A 417 -29.07 34.73 74.96
C ILE A 417 -29.40 33.23 74.94
N ALA A 418 -28.36 32.40 74.87
CA ALA A 418 -28.53 30.96 75.07
C ALA A 418 -28.86 30.73 76.56
N ASP A 419 -29.95 30.03 76.83
CA ASP A 419 -30.18 29.51 78.18
C ASP A 419 -29.14 28.44 78.53
N THR A 420 -29.10 27.99 79.79
CA THR A 420 -28.15 26.97 80.26
C THR A 420 -28.25 25.64 79.49
N ASN A 421 -29.32 25.43 78.72
CA ASN A 421 -29.56 24.25 77.89
C ASN A 421 -29.28 24.51 76.39
N GLY A 422 -28.75 25.68 76.02
CA GLY A 422 -28.41 26.03 74.64
C GLY A 422 -29.60 26.47 73.78
N ASN A 423 -30.79 26.68 74.36
CA ASN A 423 -31.93 27.22 73.62
C ASN A 423 -31.86 28.75 73.57
N PHE A 424 -32.15 29.32 72.41
CA PHE A 424 -32.19 30.77 72.23
C PHE A 424 -33.48 31.36 72.83
N LYS A 425 -33.35 32.37 73.70
CA LYS A 425 -34.48 33.12 74.28
C LYS A 425 -34.39 34.62 73.95
N VAL A 426 -35.55 35.26 73.90
CA VAL A 426 -35.71 36.71 73.73
C VAL A 426 -35.23 37.43 75.00
N SER A 427 -34.36 38.44 74.85
CA SER A 427 -33.83 39.23 75.98
C SER A 427 -34.91 40.16 76.60
N SER A 428 -34.76 40.52 77.88
CA SER A 428 -35.74 41.30 78.66
C SER A 428 -35.33 42.76 78.87
N PRO A 429 -36.28 43.72 78.95
CA PRO A 429 -35.98 45.13 79.22
C PRO A 429 -35.64 45.35 80.71
N ILE A 430 -34.35 45.50 81.04
CA ILE A 430 -33.86 45.63 82.42
C ILE A 430 -32.99 46.88 82.56
N ALA A 431 -33.21 47.62 83.65
CA ALA A 431 -32.34 48.68 84.16
C ALA A 431 -31.67 48.22 85.45
N SER A 432 -30.35 48.06 85.43
CA SER A 432 -29.52 47.70 86.58
C SER A 432 -29.00 48.97 87.24
N ILE A 433 -29.33 49.21 88.51
CA ILE A 433 -29.05 50.45 89.24
C ILE A 433 -27.95 50.20 90.26
N HIS A 434 -26.91 51.05 90.24
CA HIS A 434 -25.77 51.02 91.16
C HIS A 434 -25.91 52.05 92.29
N PRO A 435 -25.16 51.89 93.41
CA PRO A 435 -25.25 52.75 94.60
C PRO A 435 -25.08 54.25 94.32
N ASP A 436 -24.17 54.60 93.42
CA ASP A 436 -23.83 55.98 93.05
C ASP A 436 -24.84 56.62 92.07
N GLY A 437 -25.83 55.86 91.61
CA GLY A 437 -26.81 56.29 90.62
C GLY A 437 -26.43 56.01 89.17
N THR A 438 -25.26 55.41 88.91
CA THR A 438 -24.95 54.85 87.59
C THR A 438 -25.85 53.65 87.30
N TYR A 439 -26.03 53.34 86.01
CA TYR A 439 -26.92 52.26 85.60
C TYR A 439 -26.48 51.61 84.28
N GLU A 440 -26.87 50.36 84.10
CA GLU A 440 -26.73 49.59 82.87
C GLU A 440 -28.10 49.22 82.33
N LEU A 441 -28.26 49.25 81.00
CA LEU A 441 -29.50 48.87 80.32
C LEU A 441 -29.26 47.68 79.41
N THR A 442 -30.24 46.78 79.31
CA THR A 442 -30.31 45.86 78.17
C THR A 442 -30.72 46.62 76.90
N ARG A 443 -30.42 46.08 75.71
CA ARG A 443 -30.83 46.68 74.43
C ARG A 443 -32.36 46.86 74.36
N GLU A 444 -33.11 45.96 74.97
CA GLU A 444 -34.57 46.06 75.07
C GLU A 444 -35.06 47.17 76.00
N ALA A 445 -34.20 47.72 76.88
CA ALA A 445 -34.50 48.89 77.71
C ALA A 445 -33.89 50.19 77.16
N GLU A 446 -33.34 50.17 75.94
CA GLU A 446 -32.74 51.34 75.30
C GLU A 446 -33.74 52.52 75.24
N GLY A 447 -33.32 53.67 75.75
CA GLY A 447 -34.15 54.88 75.87
C GLY A 447 -34.60 55.19 77.30
N VAL A 448 -34.48 54.24 78.23
CA VAL A 448 -34.71 54.45 79.67
C VAL A 448 -33.56 55.25 80.27
N LYS A 449 -33.83 56.03 81.32
CA LYS A 449 -32.80 56.75 82.09
C LYS A 449 -33.01 56.54 83.58
N VAL A 450 -31.92 56.32 84.32
CA VAL A 450 -31.96 56.28 85.79
C VAL A 450 -31.25 57.51 86.35
N GLU A 451 -31.85 58.12 87.37
CA GLU A 451 -31.33 59.28 88.08
C GLU A 451 -31.43 59.07 89.58
N ARG A 452 -30.33 59.28 90.32
CA ARG A 452 -30.33 59.32 91.79
C ARG A 452 -30.80 60.70 92.25
N ILE A 453 -32.01 60.77 92.81
CA ILE A 453 -32.67 62.02 93.23
C ILE A 453 -32.08 62.52 94.54
N GLU A 454 -31.95 61.62 95.52
CA GLU A 454 -31.34 61.88 96.83
C GLU A 454 -30.86 60.54 97.42
N THR A 455 -30.25 60.56 98.61
CA THR A 455 -29.77 59.35 99.28
C THR A 455 -30.88 58.31 99.38
N GLY A 456 -30.64 57.13 98.82
CA GLY A 456 -31.59 56.02 98.84
C GLY A 456 -32.76 56.16 97.86
N LYS A 457 -32.82 57.18 97.01
CA LYS A 457 -33.97 57.40 96.10
C LYS A 457 -33.52 57.52 94.64
N TYR A 458 -34.01 56.60 93.81
CA TYR A 458 -33.67 56.50 92.39
C TYR A 458 -34.94 56.58 91.54
N ARG A 459 -34.91 57.38 90.48
CA ARG A 459 -36.00 57.51 89.52
C ARG A 459 -35.59 56.93 88.18
N ILE A 460 -36.46 56.11 87.60
CA ILE A 460 -36.35 55.54 86.27
C ILE A 460 -37.37 56.22 85.38
N SER A 461 -36.93 56.85 84.29
CA SER A 461 -37.77 57.56 83.33
C SER A 461 -37.62 57.02 81.92
N GLY A 462 -38.61 57.27 81.06
CA GLY A 462 -38.67 56.71 79.70
C GLY A 462 -39.28 55.29 79.65
N CYS A 463 -39.94 54.86 80.73
CA CYS A 463 -40.70 53.63 80.82
C CYS A 463 -42.19 53.91 81.10
N ASN A 464 -43.03 52.88 80.98
CA ASN A 464 -44.47 52.90 81.27
C ASN A 464 -44.77 51.99 82.48
N GLY A 465 -44.03 52.22 83.56
CA GLY A 465 -44.07 51.41 84.78
C GLY A 465 -43.31 50.08 84.68
N PHE A 466 -43.55 49.19 85.65
CA PHE A 466 -42.96 47.84 85.67
C PHE A 466 -43.53 46.96 84.55
N ALA A 467 -42.73 46.00 84.08
CA ALA A 467 -43.15 45.03 83.08
C ALA A 467 -44.37 44.21 83.55
N LYS A 468 -45.45 44.21 82.77
CA LYS A 468 -46.77 43.65 83.17
C LYS A 468 -47.01 42.19 82.78
N ASP A 469 -46.01 41.53 82.19
CA ASP A 469 -46.15 40.17 81.60
C ASP A 469 -46.06 39.02 82.62
N GLY A 470 -45.88 39.33 83.92
CA GLY A 470 -45.86 38.34 85.00
C GLY A 470 -44.67 37.38 84.99
N ALA A 471 -43.69 37.55 84.09
CA ALA A 471 -42.59 36.59 83.93
C ALA A 471 -41.63 36.55 85.13
N TRP A 472 -41.66 37.54 86.02
CA TRP A 472 -40.83 37.66 87.23
C TRP A 472 -41.62 37.53 88.55
N GLY A 473 -42.87 37.05 88.52
CA GLY A 473 -43.70 36.79 89.71
C GLY A 473 -44.60 37.96 90.16
N ILE A 474 -45.38 37.74 91.23
CA ILE A 474 -46.51 38.60 91.67
C ILE A 474 -46.06 39.94 92.31
N HIS A 475 -44.79 40.05 92.72
CA HIS A 475 -44.18 41.30 93.21
C HIS A 475 -43.27 41.93 92.13
N GLY A 476 -43.74 41.82 90.88
CA GLY A 476 -42.97 41.76 89.64
C GLY A 476 -42.36 43.08 89.16
N GLY A 477 -41.04 43.14 89.24
CA GLY A 477 -40.24 44.13 88.54
C GLY A 477 -38.82 44.20 89.05
N THR A 478 -38.61 44.01 90.36
CA THR A 478 -37.35 44.37 90.99
C THR A 478 -36.67 43.19 91.68
N ILE A 479 -35.38 43.02 91.41
CA ILE A 479 -34.50 42.14 92.21
C ILE A 479 -33.76 43.01 93.22
N VAL A 480 -34.05 42.76 94.49
CA VAL A 480 -33.39 43.40 95.63
C VAL A 480 -32.09 42.65 95.97
N PRO A 481 -30.98 43.34 96.26
CA PRO A 481 -29.77 42.72 96.77
C PRO A 481 -29.98 41.89 98.03
N ALA A 482 -29.56 40.64 97.97
CA ALA A 482 -29.49 39.73 99.12
C ALA A 482 -28.05 39.30 99.42
N ASP A 483 -27.79 38.88 100.65
CA ASP A 483 -26.56 38.20 101.01
C ASP A 483 -26.53 36.75 100.48
N SER A 484 -25.42 36.04 100.73
CA SER A 484 -25.28 34.62 100.35
C SER A 484 -26.27 33.68 101.06
N ASN A 485 -26.98 34.16 102.09
CA ASN A 485 -27.99 33.40 102.84
C ASN A 485 -29.42 33.73 102.36
N GLY A 486 -29.57 34.55 101.32
CA GLY A 486 -30.87 34.99 100.81
C GLY A 486 -31.56 36.04 101.66
N LEU A 487 -30.84 36.69 102.60
CA LEU A 487 -31.38 37.78 103.40
C LEU A 487 -31.18 39.11 102.68
N ASN A 488 -32.28 39.81 102.40
CA ASN A 488 -32.23 41.11 101.74
C ASN A 488 -31.44 42.12 102.59
N LEU A 489 -30.62 42.92 101.92
CA LEU A 489 -29.73 43.90 102.54
C LEU A 489 -30.38 45.28 102.72
N ILE A 490 -31.50 45.50 102.07
CA ILE A 490 -32.29 46.74 102.10
C ILE A 490 -33.77 46.39 102.01
N TRP A 491 -34.61 47.29 102.49
CA TRP A 491 -36.01 47.37 102.11
C TRP A 491 -36.13 48.23 100.86
N VAL A 492 -36.98 47.82 99.94
CA VAL A 492 -37.29 48.61 98.75
C VAL A 492 -38.76 48.97 98.78
N CYS A 493 -39.04 50.28 98.71
CA CYS A 493 -40.38 50.83 98.51
C CYS A 493 -40.46 51.34 97.08
N GLU A 494 -41.49 50.91 96.37
CA GLU A 494 -41.64 51.12 94.94
C GLU A 494 -42.91 51.91 94.67
N SER A 495 -42.82 52.89 93.79
CA SER A 495 -43.97 53.65 93.33
C SER A 495 -43.85 53.96 91.85
N VAL A 496 -45.00 54.03 91.18
CA VAL A 496 -45.08 54.42 89.77
C VAL A 496 -45.92 55.69 89.70
N ASP A 497 -45.39 56.71 89.03
CA ASP A 497 -46.18 57.87 88.66
C ASP A 497 -47.11 57.49 87.51
N LEU A 498 -48.42 57.48 87.80
CA LEU A 498 -49.45 57.05 86.84
C LEU A 498 -49.57 57.98 85.61
N SER A 499 -49.02 59.19 85.67
CA SER A 499 -49.09 60.17 84.59
C SER A 499 -47.89 60.10 83.64
N SER A 500 -46.69 59.84 84.16
CA SER A 500 -45.45 59.76 83.39
C SER A 500 -45.02 58.33 83.08
N GLY A 501 -45.43 57.36 83.90
CA GLY A 501 -44.93 55.99 83.86
C GLY A 501 -43.59 55.81 84.58
N ASP A 502 -43.01 56.88 85.14
CA ASP A 502 -41.73 56.84 85.83
C ASP A 502 -41.82 55.98 87.10
N ILE A 503 -40.78 55.18 87.34
CA ILE A 503 -40.66 54.33 88.52
C ILE A 503 -39.74 55.02 89.53
N THR A 504 -40.17 55.11 90.78
CA THR A 504 -39.34 55.56 91.89
C THR A 504 -39.04 54.40 92.82
N ILE A 505 -37.76 54.17 93.06
CA ILE A 505 -37.21 53.15 93.95
C ILE A 505 -36.61 53.85 95.17
N GLU A 506 -37.19 53.60 96.34
CA GLU A 506 -36.67 54.06 97.62
C GLU A 506 -36.08 52.90 98.42
N CYS A 507 -34.84 53.09 98.87
CA CYS A 507 -34.04 52.10 99.56
C CYS A 507 -33.90 52.50 101.03
N TYR A 508 -34.22 51.58 101.92
CA TYR A 508 -34.09 51.75 103.36
C TYR A 508 -33.20 50.66 103.94
N HIS A 509 -32.41 50.99 104.95
CA HIS A 509 -31.54 50.03 105.61
C HIS A 509 -32.38 48.92 106.24
N ARG A 510 -32.02 47.67 105.97
CA ARG A 510 -32.65 46.51 106.59
C ARG A 510 -31.66 45.83 107.50
N GLN A 511 -31.92 45.90 108.81
CA GLN A 511 -31.16 45.12 109.78
C GLN A 511 -31.90 43.81 110.09
N ASN A 512 -31.33 42.67 109.73
CA ASN A 512 -31.91 41.35 109.98
C ASN A 512 -31.62 40.91 111.42
N LYS A 513 -32.30 41.51 112.40
CA LYS A 513 -32.02 41.34 113.86
C LYS A 513 -32.09 39.88 114.34
N ASP A 514 -32.92 39.06 113.69
CA ASP A 514 -33.09 37.64 114.01
C ASP A 514 -31.96 36.75 113.46
N ALA A 515 -31.08 37.30 112.61
CA ALA A 515 -29.93 36.59 112.07
C ALA A 515 -28.74 36.61 113.07
N PRO A 516 -27.79 35.66 112.95
CA PRO A 516 -26.52 35.73 113.68
C PRO A 516 -25.78 37.04 113.41
N ILE A 517 -25.00 37.53 114.38
CA ILE A 517 -24.34 38.86 114.35
C ILE A 517 -23.67 39.18 112.99
N PHE A 518 -23.02 38.20 112.35
CA PHE A 518 -22.34 38.38 111.06
C PHE A 518 -23.30 38.57 109.86
N ALA A 519 -24.54 38.11 109.96
CA ALA A 519 -25.58 38.17 108.93
C ALA A 519 -26.68 39.19 109.25
N GLN A 520 -26.59 39.91 110.37
CA GLN A 520 -27.57 40.94 110.75
C GLN A 520 -27.57 42.15 109.82
N ASN A 521 -26.57 42.27 108.93
CA ASN A 521 -26.39 43.43 108.06
C ASN A 521 -26.33 44.74 108.86
N LYS A 522 -25.50 44.80 109.91
CA LYS A 522 -25.31 46.04 110.69
C LYS A 522 -24.40 47.01 109.94
N ARG A 523 -24.97 47.86 109.08
CA ARG A 523 -24.22 48.70 108.11
C ARG A 523 -23.76 50.03 108.73
N ILE A 524 -22.51 50.38 108.47
CA ILE A 524 -21.93 51.67 108.87
C ILE A 524 -22.52 52.78 107.99
N LYS A 525 -23.03 53.85 108.61
CA LYS A 525 -23.52 55.06 107.94
C LYS A 525 -22.41 56.06 107.68
N ARG A 526 -21.62 56.37 108.71
CA ARG A 526 -20.41 57.19 108.61
C ARG A 526 -19.50 56.96 109.80
N VAL A 527 -18.23 57.30 109.63
CA VAL A 527 -17.25 57.40 110.71
C VAL A 527 -17.03 58.89 110.98
N ASN A 528 -17.14 59.31 112.24
CA ASN A 528 -16.88 60.68 112.66
C ASN A 528 -15.36 60.96 112.71
N ASP A 529 -14.97 62.24 112.74
CA ASP A 529 -13.56 62.67 112.82
C ASP A 529 -12.83 62.17 114.08
N ASP A 530 -13.58 61.78 115.13
CA ASP A 530 -13.07 61.20 116.38
C ASP A 530 -12.96 59.66 116.37
N GLY A 531 -13.26 59.01 115.23
CA GLY A 531 -13.27 57.55 115.09
C GLY A 531 -14.56 56.86 115.57
N GLY A 532 -15.57 57.61 116.02
CA GLY A 532 -16.88 57.07 116.36
C GLY A 532 -17.64 56.56 115.14
N VAL A 533 -18.12 55.31 115.18
CA VAL A 533 -18.89 54.69 114.09
C VAL A 533 -20.39 54.91 114.31
N ILE A 534 -21.04 55.61 113.39
CA ILE A 534 -22.50 55.75 113.35
C ILE A 534 -23.04 54.68 112.40
N TYR A 535 -23.90 53.80 112.91
CA TYR A 535 -24.60 52.79 112.11
C TYR A 535 -25.92 53.34 111.59
N TYR A 536 -26.39 52.82 110.46
CA TYR A 536 -27.76 53.04 110.02
C TYR A 536 -28.72 52.43 111.04
N GLN A 537 -29.82 53.13 111.31
CA GLN A 537 -30.96 52.55 112.02
C GLN A 537 -31.77 51.67 111.05
N ASP A 538 -32.39 50.63 111.58
CA ASP A 538 -33.31 49.80 110.79
C ASP A 538 -34.49 50.65 110.29
N GLY A 539 -34.77 50.58 108.98
CA GLY A 539 -35.75 51.45 108.31
C GLY A 539 -35.24 52.86 107.98
N GLU A 540 -33.97 53.17 108.18
CA GLU A 540 -33.39 54.47 107.79
C GLU A 540 -33.09 54.55 106.29
N LEU A 541 -33.42 55.67 105.64
CA LEU A 541 -33.16 55.89 104.21
C LEU A 541 -31.66 55.74 103.88
N CYS A 542 -31.33 54.91 102.89
CA CYS A 542 -29.94 54.57 102.59
C CYS A 542 -29.75 54.14 101.12
N ASP A 543 -28.61 54.47 100.50
CA ASP A 543 -28.30 53.99 99.15
C ASP A 543 -28.14 52.46 99.10
N ILE A 544 -28.22 51.91 97.88
CA ILE A 544 -27.93 50.50 97.57
C ILE A 544 -26.55 50.14 98.17
N PRO A 545 -26.37 48.97 98.82
CA PRO A 545 -25.07 48.61 99.39
C PRO A 545 -23.95 48.57 98.35
N ASP A 546 -22.74 49.00 98.73
CA ASP A 546 -21.57 48.96 97.85
C ASP A 546 -21.34 47.54 97.26
N GLY A 547 -21.05 47.49 95.95
CA GLY A 547 -20.85 46.24 95.22
C GLY A 547 -22.13 45.44 94.95
N ARG A 548 -23.31 46.02 95.18
CA ARG A 548 -24.62 45.44 94.85
C ARG A 548 -25.36 46.26 93.81
N VAL A 549 -26.31 45.61 93.13
CA VAL A 549 -27.16 46.23 92.11
C VAL A 549 -28.62 45.88 92.36
N ILE A 550 -29.50 46.84 92.12
CA ILE A 550 -30.93 46.56 91.99
C ILE A 550 -31.23 46.38 90.51
N ASN A 551 -31.87 45.28 90.12
CA ASN A 551 -32.31 45.10 88.73
C ASN A 551 -33.79 45.39 88.64
N VAL A 552 -34.20 46.36 87.82
CA VAL A 552 -35.59 46.73 87.61
C VAL A 552 -35.98 46.41 86.17
N ARG A 553 -37.00 45.56 86.01
CA ARG A 553 -37.57 45.19 84.73
C ARG A 553 -38.69 46.15 84.37
N VAL A 554 -38.50 46.87 83.29
CA VAL A 554 -39.32 48.03 82.91
C VAL A 554 -40.21 47.71 81.71
N GLN A 555 -41.39 48.31 81.67
CA GLN A 555 -42.24 48.30 80.49
C GLN A 555 -41.82 49.47 79.59
N LEU A 556 -41.42 49.22 78.34
CA LEU A 556 -41.27 50.32 77.39
C LEU A 556 -42.63 50.77 76.83
N PRO A 557 -42.77 52.05 76.43
CA PRO A 557 -43.89 52.49 75.59
C PRO A 557 -43.95 51.64 74.31
N GLU A 558 -45.16 51.34 73.83
CA GLU A 558 -45.33 50.69 72.53
C GLU A 558 -44.64 51.54 71.45
N LYS A 559 -43.77 50.91 70.65
CA LYS A 559 -43.04 51.56 69.55
C LYS A 559 -43.92 51.76 68.33
#